data_AF-A0A934C1T5-F1
#
_entry.id   AF-A0A934C1T5-F1
#
_cell.length_a   1.000
_cell.length_b   1.000
_cell.length_c   1.000
_cell.angle_alpha   90.00
_cell.angle_beta   90.00
_cell.angle_gamma   90.00
#
_symmetry.space_group_name_H-M   'P 1'
#
loop_
_entity.id
_entity.type
_entity.pdbx_description
1 polymer ?
#
loop_
_entity_poly.entity_id
_entity_poly.type
_entity_poly.pdbx_seq_one_letter_code
_entity_poly.pdbx_strand_id
1 'polypeptide(L)'
;MITRLLSWIVLAVIAVAAVGWWRRSGGNAVAAPTFRTTTVQRGDVTQTVTGSGTLAALTNVDVGSQVSGNILALYADFNDVVKKGQLLVEIEPTTYEARLFQAEADLLSAQATLELRQLAVRRAKGLLEQKLVSQSEYDEAAVSLRQQEASAKKAEAAVKSARTDLERCKIYSPVDGVVLKRAVSVGQTVQSNYNVATLFTIARDLRQMEIEAAVSEADIGGVEAGQAVTFTVDAFPGRSFQGKVRQIRNNSTIQNNVVTYPTIISVENADLKLRPGMTANLVIATARRTGVLRVPNAALRFKAPEGATVLPAADAGGGAPDIDKMPAEIRQRLLADFDKNGDGKLDADERKTMETTMRNRRAAMSAGGGGGFGPPDGGMGGPPPGGGGRGPGAGGGGQGGGPRTAASSGGGGAATQPVTVYVPTGQPNATGLVTGTLQATRVFLGVSDSANTEILSGLAEGAIVATGTVSAQAAAASTSGTNNLFSPPRPPGAAKK
;
A
#
# COMPACT_ATOMS: atom_id res chain seq x y z
N MET A 1 27.32 83.94 -37.64
CA MET A 1 28.15 83.31 -36.57
C MET A 1 27.35 83.07 -35.28
N ILE A 2 26.52 84.01 -34.83
CA ILE A 2 25.74 83.92 -33.56
C ILE A 2 24.74 82.75 -33.53
N THR A 3 24.09 82.43 -34.66
CA THR A 3 23.13 81.31 -34.76
C THR A 3 23.78 79.93 -34.60
N ARG A 4 25.05 79.76 -34.98
CA ARG A 4 25.79 78.50 -34.78
C ARG A 4 26.22 78.31 -33.33
N LEU A 5 26.57 79.37 -32.59
CA LEU A 5 26.89 79.25 -31.16
C LEU A 5 25.68 78.84 -30.33
N LEU A 6 24.49 79.36 -30.66
CA LEU A 6 23.26 79.03 -29.94
C LEU A 6 22.87 77.55 -30.08
N SER A 7 23.08 76.95 -31.27
CA SER A 7 22.83 75.53 -31.49
C SER A 7 23.74 74.62 -30.67
N TRP A 8 25.00 75.00 -30.44
CA TRP A 8 25.94 74.21 -29.63
C TRP A 8 25.63 74.29 -28.13
N ILE A 9 25.14 75.44 -27.65
CA ILE A 9 24.71 75.60 -26.25
C ILE A 9 23.47 74.75 -25.97
N VAL A 10 22.49 74.75 -26.87
CA VAL A 10 21.29 73.89 -26.73
C VAL A 10 21.66 72.41 -26.73
N LEU A 11 22.60 72.00 -27.58
CA LEU A 11 23.07 70.61 -27.65
C LEU A 11 23.83 70.19 -26.38
N ALA A 12 24.61 71.09 -25.79
CA ALA A 12 25.27 70.87 -24.50
C ALA A 12 24.27 70.74 -23.34
N VAL A 13 23.21 71.57 -23.33
CA VAL A 13 22.16 71.50 -22.31
C VAL A 13 21.36 70.20 -22.43
N ILE A 14 21.06 69.75 -23.64
CA ILE A 14 20.39 68.46 -23.88
C ILE A 14 21.30 67.30 -23.48
N ALA A 15 22.60 67.37 -23.75
CA ALA A 15 23.56 66.34 -23.31
C ALA A 15 23.67 66.27 -21.78
N VAL A 16 23.70 67.41 -21.09
CA VAL A 16 23.73 67.46 -19.62
C VAL A 16 22.39 67.00 -19.02
N ALA A 17 21.26 67.34 -19.64
CA ALA A 17 19.94 66.84 -19.24
C ALA A 17 19.82 65.32 -19.48
N ALA A 18 20.36 64.80 -20.58
CA ALA A 18 20.38 63.37 -20.88
C ALA A 18 21.30 62.59 -19.93
N VAL A 19 22.48 63.13 -19.59
CA VAL A 19 23.39 62.52 -18.59
C VAL A 19 22.81 62.63 -17.18
N GLY A 20 22.16 63.74 -16.84
CA GLY A 20 21.46 63.93 -15.57
C GLY A 20 20.25 63.01 -15.43
N TRP A 21 19.49 62.81 -16.52
CA TRP A 21 18.39 61.85 -16.56
C TRP A 21 18.91 60.41 -16.47
N TRP A 22 19.96 60.05 -17.23
CA TRP A 22 20.57 58.72 -17.20
C TRP A 22 21.20 58.37 -15.85
N ARG A 23 21.84 59.33 -15.17
CA ARG A 23 22.31 59.14 -13.78
C ARG A 23 21.17 58.99 -12.77
N ARG A 24 19.99 59.54 -13.05
CA ARG A 24 18.81 59.44 -12.18
C ARG A 24 17.97 58.19 -12.47
N SER A 25 18.03 57.65 -13.69
CA SER A 25 17.35 56.40 -14.09
C SER A 25 18.25 55.16 -14.04
N GLY A 26 19.56 55.32 -13.83
CA GLY A 26 20.54 54.22 -13.67
C GLY A 26 20.58 53.55 -12.30
N GLY A 27 19.49 53.58 -11.54
CA GLY A 27 19.43 53.02 -10.18
C GLY A 27 18.06 52.50 -9.85
N ASN A 28 17.60 51.47 -10.57
CA ASN A 28 16.66 50.53 -9.97
C ASN A 28 17.42 49.84 -8.83
N ALA A 29 17.46 50.49 -7.66
CA ALA A 29 17.79 49.83 -6.42
C ALA A 29 16.77 48.71 -6.29
N VAL A 30 17.21 47.48 -6.60
CA VAL A 30 16.45 46.27 -6.35
C VAL A 30 16.09 46.33 -4.87
N ALA A 31 14.84 46.68 -4.58
CA ALA A 31 14.36 46.79 -3.22
C ALA A 31 14.68 45.47 -2.53
N ALA A 32 15.44 45.55 -1.43
CA ALA A 32 15.98 44.37 -0.77
C ALA A 32 14.83 43.38 -0.49
N PRO A 33 14.94 42.11 -0.94
CA PRO A 33 13.89 41.14 -0.76
C PRO A 33 13.59 40.99 0.74
N THR A 34 12.31 41.10 1.10
CA THR A 34 11.89 40.96 2.48
C THR A 34 11.45 39.52 2.70
N PHE A 35 12.01 38.84 3.69
CA PHE A 35 11.76 37.41 3.93
C PHE A 35 10.69 37.23 5.01
N ARG A 36 9.70 36.37 4.78
CA ARG A 36 8.86 35.84 5.84
C ARG A 36 9.68 34.86 6.66
N THR A 37 9.61 35.00 7.97
CA THR A 37 10.36 34.15 8.89
C THR A 37 9.44 33.43 9.86
N THR A 38 9.93 32.34 10.41
CA THR A 38 9.28 31.60 11.48
C THR A 38 10.33 31.15 12.48
N THR A 39 9.96 31.17 13.75
CA THR A 39 10.79 30.69 14.85
C THR A 39 10.68 29.17 14.96
N VAL A 40 11.82 28.49 15.10
CA VAL A 40 11.89 27.06 15.43
C VAL A 40 11.39 26.88 16.86
N GLN A 41 10.32 26.09 17.02
CA GLN A 41 9.71 25.79 18.31
C GLN A 41 9.73 24.29 18.56
N ARG A 42 9.66 23.89 19.83
CA ARG A 42 9.37 22.49 20.17
C ARG A 42 7.91 22.18 20.00
N GLY A 43 7.62 21.00 19.49
CA GLY A 43 6.25 20.49 19.38
C GLY A 43 6.25 19.01 19.06
N ASP A 44 5.04 18.43 19.06
CA ASP A 44 4.83 17.06 18.64
C ASP A 44 4.79 16.98 17.12
N VAL A 45 5.44 15.97 16.55
CA VAL A 45 5.40 15.63 15.12
C VAL A 45 4.97 14.16 15.03
N THR A 46 3.90 13.91 14.28
CA THR A 46 3.39 12.55 14.06
C THR A 46 3.41 12.25 12.57
N GLN A 47 4.16 11.22 12.18
CA GLN A 47 4.10 10.70 10.83
C GLN A 47 2.83 9.88 10.68
N THR A 48 2.09 10.18 9.63
CA THR A 48 0.84 9.52 9.34
C THR A 48 0.83 8.97 7.93
N VAL A 49 0.32 7.76 7.78
CA VAL A 49 0.02 7.15 6.49
C VAL A 49 -1.48 7.18 6.29
N THR A 50 -1.93 7.66 5.14
CA THR A 50 -3.35 7.66 4.78
C THR A 50 -3.68 6.44 3.95
N GLY A 51 -4.87 5.89 4.15
CA GLY A 51 -5.42 4.84 3.30
C GLY A 51 -6.93 4.99 3.17
N SER A 52 -7.51 4.19 2.28
CA SER A 52 -8.95 4.01 2.19
C SER A 52 -9.26 2.53 2.18
N GLY A 53 -10.42 2.16 2.74
CA GLY A 53 -10.84 0.78 2.86
C GLY A 53 -12.32 0.64 3.04
N THR A 54 -12.79 -0.60 3.03
CA THR A 54 -14.20 -0.93 3.31
C THR A 54 -14.31 -1.65 4.65
N LEU A 55 -15.37 -1.34 5.39
CA LEU A 55 -15.73 -2.05 6.61
C LEU A 55 -16.32 -3.42 6.26
N ALA A 56 -15.84 -4.46 6.91
CA ALA A 56 -16.39 -5.80 6.85
C ALA A 56 -16.64 -6.32 8.28
N ALA A 57 -17.61 -7.23 8.43
CA ALA A 57 -17.75 -7.95 9.69
C ALA A 57 -16.57 -8.93 9.84
N LEU A 58 -16.10 -9.14 11.07
CA LEU A 58 -14.93 -9.98 11.34
C LEU A 58 -15.12 -11.45 10.91
N THR A 59 -16.36 -11.94 10.94
CA THR A 59 -16.67 -13.32 10.55
C THR A 59 -17.97 -13.36 9.78
N ASN A 60 -17.86 -13.62 8.48
CA ASN A 60 -18.98 -13.89 7.61
C ASN A 60 -19.05 -15.40 7.32
N VAL A 61 -20.26 -15.94 7.28
CA VAL A 61 -20.51 -17.31 6.87
C VAL A 61 -21.51 -17.29 5.72
N ASP A 62 -21.09 -17.86 4.60
CA ASP A 62 -21.91 -18.02 3.42
C ASP A 62 -22.66 -19.36 3.51
N VAL A 63 -23.99 -19.28 3.55
CA VAL A 63 -24.89 -20.42 3.59
C VAL A 63 -25.41 -20.66 2.18
N GLY A 64 -25.17 -21.85 1.64
CA GLY A 64 -25.62 -22.23 0.31
C GLY A 64 -26.40 -23.54 0.27
N SER A 65 -26.99 -23.84 -0.90
CA SER A 65 -27.72 -25.09 -1.11
C SER A 65 -26.80 -26.21 -1.59
N GLN A 66 -26.98 -27.42 -1.04
CA GLN A 66 -26.37 -28.66 -1.54
C GLN A 66 -27.32 -29.45 -2.45
N VAL A 67 -28.61 -29.11 -2.46
CA VAL A 67 -29.65 -29.79 -3.25
C VAL A 67 -30.26 -28.83 -4.25
N SER A 68 -30.72 -29.37 -5.38
CA SER A 68 -31.39 -28.57 -6.42
C SER A 68 -32.89 -28.64 -6.24
N GLY A 69 -33.59 -27.54 -6.49
CA GLY A 69 -35.05 -27.47 -6.39
C GLY A 69 -35.55 -26.03 -6.40
N ASN A 70 -36.86 -25.86 -6.28
CA ASN A 70 -37.48 -24.55 -6.17
C ASN A 70 -37.56 -24.14 -4.71
N ILE A 71 -37.41 -22.85 -4.41
CA ILE A 71 -37.60 -22.33 -3.05
C ILE A 71 -39.09 -22.26 -2.76
N LEU A 72 -39.54 -23.06 -1.80
CA LEU A 72 -40.92 -23.13 -1.34
C LEU A 72 -41.24 -21.97 -0.39
N ALA A 73 -40.36 -21.74 0.59
CA ALA A 73 -40.57 -20.73 1.63
C ALA A 73 -39.26 -20.11 2.12
N LEU A 74 -39.36 -18.86 2.55
CA LEU A 74 -38.29 -18.10 3.22
C LEU A 74 -38.72 -17.78 4.64
N TYR A 75 -37.84 -18.05 5.60
CA TYR A 75 -38.08 -17.85 7.04
C TYR A 75 -37.16 -16.79 7.66
N ALA A 76 -36.22 -16.25 6.89
CA ALA A 76 -35.34 -15.16 7.29
C ALA A 76 -35.17 -14.18 6.12
N ASP A 77 -35.21 -12.89 6.41
CA ASP A 77 -34.94 -11.84 5.43
C ASP A 77 -33.70 -11.01 5.82
N PHE A 78 -33.39 -10.01 5.00
CA PHE A 78 -32.29 -9.08 5.27
C PHE A 78 -32.44 -8.38 6.64
N ASN A 79 -31.32 -8.23 7.33
CA ASN A 79 -31.21 -7.63 8.67
C ASN A 79 -31.87 -8.43 9.82
N ASP A 80 -32.47 -9.59 9.57
CA ASP A 80 -32.99 -10.43 10.63
C ASP A 80 -31.87 -11.05 11.45
N VAL A 81 -32.08 -11.13 12.76
CA VAL A 81 -31.20 -11.85 13.69
C VAL A 81 -31.58 -13.31 13.66
N VAL A 82 -30.63 -14.16 13.29
CA VAL A 82 -30.81 -15.61 13.19
C VAL A 82 -29.97 -16.33 14.23
N LYS A 83 -30.49 -17.44 14.74
CA LYS A 83 -29.79 -18.33 15.67
C LYS A 83 -29.22 -19.55 14.95
N LYS A 84 -28.18 -20.14 15.52
CA LYS A 84 -27.64 -21.42 15.04
C LYS A 84 -28.76 -22.48 15.05
N GLY A 85 -28.93 -23.17 13.94
CA GLY A 85 -29.98 -24.19 13.76
C GLY A 85 -31.36 -23.61 13.41
N GLN A 86 -31.50 -22.30 13.22
CA GLN A 86 -32.75 -21.72 12.73
C GLN A 86 -32.94 -22.03 11.24
N LEU A 87 -34.15 -22.43 10.86
CA LEU A 87 -34.54 -22.66 9.47
C LEU A 87 -34.55 -21.32 8.73
N LEU A 88 -33.86 -21.25 7.59
CA LEU A 88 -33.74 -20.05 6.76
C LEU A 88 -34.56 -20.18 5.47
N VAL A 89 -34.42 -21.32 4.80
CA VAL A 89 -35.05 -21.64 3.52
C VAL A 89 -35.56 -23.07 3.54
N GLU A 90 -36.72 -23.27 2.92
CA GLU A 90 -37.22 -24.58 2.54
C GLU A 90 -37.26 -24.70 1.01
N ILE A 91 -36.60 -25.73 0.51
CA ILE A 91 -36.64 -26.15 -0.89
C ILE A 91 -37.75 -27.18 -1.05
N GLU A 92 -38.44 -27.13 -2.17
CA GLU A 92 -39.53 -28.04 -2.51
C GLU A 92 -39.10 -29.53 -2.36
N PRO A 93 -39.68 -30.28 -1.41
CA PRO A 93 -39.18 -31.61 -1.06
C PRO A 93 -39.81 -32.74 -1.90
N THR A 94 -40.83 -32.44 -2.71
CA THR A 94 -41.70 -33.42 -3.42
C THR A 94 -40.91 -34.53 -4.13
N THR A 95 -39.88 -34.15 -4.89
CA THR A 95 -39.04 -35.12 -5.63
C THR A 95 -38.12 -35.94 -4.71
N TYR A 96 -37.69 -35.40 -3.57
CA TYR A 96 -36.85 -36.07 -2.59
C TYR A 96 -37.66 -36.99 -1.68
N GLU A 97 -38.89 -36.60 -1.32
CA GLU A 97 -39.86 -37.45 -0.62
C GLU A 97 -40.22 -38.68 -1.45
N ALA A 98 -40.49 -38.50 -2.75
CA ALA A 98 -40.77 -39.61 -3.66
C ALA A 98 -39.58 -40.58 -3.76
N ARG A 99 -38.33 -40.07 -3.77
CA ARG A 99 -37.12 -40.90 -3.77
C ARG A 99 -36.92 -41.65 -2.46
N LEU A 100 -37.20 -41.01 -1.32
CA LEU A 100 -37.15 -41.67 -0.02
C LEU A 100 -38.17 -42.80 0.04
N PHE A 101 -39.42 -42.54 -0.38
CA PHE A 101 -40.47 -43.54 -0.42
C PHE A 101 -40.09 -44.74 -1.31
N GLN A 102 -39.52 -44.51 -2.49
CA GLN A 102 -39.02 -45.58 -3.35
C GLN A 102 -37.92 -46.40 -2.67
N ALA A 103 -36.93 -45.74 -2.05
CA ALA A 103 -35.85 -46.43 -1.37
C ALA A 103 -36.33 -47.25 -0.16
N GLU A 104 -37.34 -46.76 0.57
CA GLU A 104 -37.97 -47.48 1.68
C GLU A 104 -38.72 -48.71 1.20
N ALA A 105 -39.45 -48.62 0.08
CA ALA A 105 -40.10 -49.77 -0.54
C ALA A 105 -39.09 -50.84 -0.99
N ASP A 106 -37.96 -50.41 -1.57
CA ASP A 106 -36.87 -51.31 -1.98
C ASP A 106 -36.22 -52.01 -0.77
N LEU A 107 -36.04 -51.29 0.35
CA LEU A 107 -35.55 -51.85 1.60
C LEU A 107 -36.53 -52.89 2.17
N LEU A 108 -37.83 -52.61 2.19
CA LEU A 108 -38.85 -53.56 2.64
C LEU A 108 -38.83 -54.85 1.81
N SER A 109 -38.72 -54.72 0.48
CA SER A 109 -38.60 -55.87 -0.43
C SER A 109 -37.32 -56.69 -0.16
N ALA A 110 -36.19 -56.02 0.04
CA ALA A 110 -34.92 -56.68 0.36
C ALA A 110 -34.97 -57.36 1.73
N GLN A 111 -35.62 -56.76 2.73
CA GLN A 111 -35.82 -57.34 4.06
C GLN A 111 -36.71 -58.59 4.02
N ALA A 112 -37.81 -58.55 3.29
CA ALA A 112 -38.68 -59.72 3.10
C ALA A 112 -37.92 -60.88 2.42
N THR A 113 -37.09 -60.57 1.42
CA THR A 113 -36.25 -61.57 0.75
C THR A 113 -35.17 -62.12 1.67
N LEU A 114 -34.56 -61.27 2.51
CA LEU A 114 -33.61 -61.69 3.53
C LEU A 114 -34.25 -62.63 4.55
N GLU A 115 -35.42 -62.30 5.07
CA GLU A 115 -36.16 -63.14 6.02
C GLU A 115 -36.47 -64.53 5.43
N LEU A 116 -36.90 -64.57 4.16
CA LEU A 116 -37.12 -65.82 3.45
C LEU A 116 -35.85 -66.68 3.38
N ARG A 117 -34.69 -66.07 3.09
CA ARG A 117 -33.39 -66.81 3.06
C ARG A 117 -32.92 -67.22 4.45
N GLN A 118 -33.17 -66.42 5.48
CA GLN A 118 -32.88 -66.80 6.86
C GLN A 118 -33.69 -68.04 7.28
N LEU A 119 -34.98 -68.10 6.91
CA LEU A 119 -35.82 -69.29 7.13
C LEU A 119 -35.27 -70.51 6.39
N ALA A 120 -34.82 -70.34 5.14
CA ALA A 120 -34.23 -71.43 4.36
C ALA A 120 -32.95 -71.99 5.01
N VAL A 121 -32.04 -71.11 5.49
CA VAL A 121 -30.82 -71.53 6.20
C VAL A 121 -31.16 -72.22 7.53
N ARG A 122 -32.12 -71.69 8.30
CA ARG A 122 -32.59 -72.33 9.55
C ARG A 122 -33.11 -73.74 9.28
N ARG A 123 -33.89 -73.92 8.21
CA ARG A 123 -34.42 -75.24 7.79
C ARG A 123 -33.29 -76.18 7.34
N ALA A 124 -32.38 -75.71 6.48
CA ALA A 124 -31.25 -76.49 5.99
C ALA A 124 -30.35 -76.96 7.14
N LYS A 125 -30.10 -76.09 8.14
CA LYS A 125 -29.34 -76.45 9.34
C LYS A 125 -29.98 -77.60 10.12
N GLY A 126 -31.29 -77.54 10.38
CA GLY A 126 -31.99 -78.60 11.09
C GLY A 126 -32.01 -79.93 10.34
N LEU A 127 -32.13 -79.89 9.01
CA LEU A 127 -32.05 -81.09 8.16
C LEU A 127 -30.63 -81.67 8.11
N LEU A 128 -29.59 -80.82 8.12
CA LEU A 128 -28.19 -81.24 8.13
C LEU A 128 -27.84 -81.97 9.42
N GLU A 129 -28.33 -81.47 10.57
CA GLU A 129 -28.17 -82.13 11.89
C GLU A 129 -28.81 -83.53 11.91
N GLN A 130 -29.91 -83.70 11.16
CA GLN A 130 -30.57 -85.00 10.96
C GLN A 130 -29.94 -85.84 9.83
N LYS A 131 -28.87 -85.35 9.18
CA LYS A 131 -28.20 -85.96 8.02
C LYS A 131 -29.12 -86.19 6.80
N LEU A 132 -30.15 -85.35 6.64
CA LEU A 132 -31.13 -85.42 5.55
C LEU A 132 -30.76 -84.57 4.33
N VAL A 133 -29.77 -83.68 4.44
CA VAL A 133 -29.23 -82.85 3.35
C VAL A 133 -27.70 -82.89 3.37
N SER A 134 -27.07 -82.59 2.23
CA SER A 134 -25.61 -82.52 2.13
C SER A 134 -25.03 -81.23 2.71
N GLN A 135 -23.74 -81.24 3.07
CA GLN A 135 -23.03 -80.03 3.50
C GLN A 135 -23.04 -78.94 2.41
N SER A 136 -22.95 -79.35 1.14
CA SER A 136 -22.98 -78.43 -0.01
C SER A 136 -24.29 -77.64 -0.07
N GLU A 137 -25.44 -78.29 0.15
CA GLU A 137 -26.74 -77.61 0.15
C GLU A 137 -26.88 -76.59 1.28
N TYR A 138 -26.34 -76.90 2.47
CA TYR A 138 -26.31 -75.94 3.58
C TYR A 138 -25.40 -74.75 3.25
N ASP A 139 -24.21 -75.00 2.71
CA ASP A 139 -23.24 -73.96 2.36
C ASP A 139 -23.80 -73.04 1.25
N GLU A 140 -24.50 -73.58 0.26
CA GLU A 140 -25.22 -72.80 -0.77
C GLU A 140 -26.29 -71.89 -0.16
N ALA A 141 -27.10 -72.41 0.77
CA ALA A 141 -28.10 -71.61 1.47
C ALA A 141 -27.45 -70.50 2.30
N ALA A 142 -26.34 -70.79 2.99
CA ALA A 142 -25.59 -69.83 3.80
C ALA A 142 -24.95 -68.73 2.95
N VAL A 143 -24.39 -69.07 1.77
CA VAL A 143 -23.89 -68.08 0.81
C VAL A 143 -25.03 -67.22 0.26
N SER A 144 -26.17 -67.82 -0.06
CA SER A 144 -27.36 -67.09 -0.51
C SER A 144 -27.88 -66.11 0.55
N LEU A 145 -27.87 -66.51 1.82
CA LEU A 145 -28.20 -65.61 2.94
C LEU A 145 -27.23 -64.43 2.99
N ARG A 146 -25.91 -64.66 2.97
CA ARG A 146 -24.91 -63.58 2.96
C ARG A 146 -25.10 -62.61 1.79
N GLN A 147 -25.48 -63.11 0.62
CA GLN A 147 -25.79 -62.26 -0.54
C GLN A 147 -27.01 -61.36 -0.28
N GLN A 148 -28.08 -61.90 0.33
CA GLN A 148 -29.26 -61.10 0.66
C GLN A 148 -29.02 -60.13 1.83
N GLU A 149 -28.17 -60.49 2.80
CA GLU A 149 -27.73 -59.58 3.85
C GLU A 149 -27.00 -58.38 3.26
N ALA A 150 -26.10 -58.61 2.30
CA ALA A 150 -25.43 -57.54 1.57
C ALA A 150 -26.40 -56.68 0.75
N SER A 151 -27.40 -57.30 0.12
CA SER A 151 -28.46 -56.61 -0.63
C SER A 151 -29.31 -55.71 0.27
N ALA A 152 -29.77 -56.22 1.42
CA ALA A 152 -30.52 -55.46 2.40
C ALA A 152 -29.71 -54.27 2.95
N LYS A 153 -28.43 -54.49 3.26
CA LYS A 153 -27.52 -53.41 3.70
C LYS A 153 -27.31 -52.34 2.63
N LYS A 154 -27.27 -52.73 1.35
CA LYS A 154 -27.21 -51.78 0.22
C LYS A 154 -28.48 -50.95 0.13
N ALA A 155 -29.65 -51.56 0.28
CA ALA A 155 -30.93 -50.86 0.29
C ALA A 155 -31.04 -49.90 1.50
N GLU A 156 -30.57 -50.30 2.67
CA GLU A 156 -30.52 -49.45 3.87
C GLU A 156 -29.63 -48.20 3.64
N ALA A 157 -28.47 -48.38 3.01
CA ALA A 157 -27.60 -47.26 2.64
C ALA A 157 -28.28 -46.30 1.64
N ALA A 158 -29.10 -46.82 0.71
CA ALA A 158 -29.87 -46.00 -0.22
C ALA A 158 -30.94 -45.17 0.51
N VAL A 159 -31.68 -45.76 1.46
CA VAL A 159 -32.64 -45.04 2.32
C VAL A 159 -31.94 -43.93 3.09
N LYS A 160 -30.78 -44.22 3.70
CA LYS A 160 -30.01 -43.22 4.43
C LYS A 160 -29.57 -42.05 3.53
N SER A 161 -29.15 -42.34 2.29
CA SER A 161 -28.79 -41.32 1.32
C SER A 161 -30.00 -40.45 0.95
N ALA A 162 -31.12 -41.06 0.57
CA ALA A 162 -32.34 -40.35 0.19
C ALA A 162 -32.88 -39.49 1.33
N ARG A 163 -32.83 -39.99 2.57
CA ARG A 163 -33.20 -39.24 3.78
C ARG A 163 -32.29 -38.03 4.01
N THR A 164 -30.98 -38.20 3.84
CA THR A 164 -30.02 -37.09 3.99
C THR A 164 -30.29 -35.99 2.95
N ASP A 165 -30.64 -36.38 1.72
CA ASP A 165 -30.97 -35.42 0.67
C ASP A 165 -32.29 -34.68 0.96
N LEU A 166 -33.29 -35.37 1.52
CA LEU A 166 -34.52 -34.75 2.00
C LEU A 166 -34.26 -33.77 3.17
N GLU A 167 -33.41 -34.14 4.12
CA GLU A 167 -33.02 -33.26 5.23
C GLU A 167 -32.31 -31.99 4.73
N ARG A 168 -31.51 -32.10 3.64
CA ARG A 168 -30.86 -30.96 2.98
C ARG A 168 -31.82 -30.01 2.25
N CYS A 169 -33.08 -30.40 2.00
CA CYS A 169 -34.10 -29.47 1.50
C CYS A 169 -34.40 -28.35 2.50
N LYS A 170 -34.13 -28.58 3.79
CA LYS A 170 -34.27 -27.57 4.85
C LYS A 170 -32.90 -26.99 5.18
N ILE A 171 -32.71 -25.71 4.89
CA ILE A 171 -31.43 -25.03 5.05
C ILE A 171 -31.44 -24.25 6.34
N TYR A 172 -30.52 -24.59 7.23
CA TYR A 172 -30.39 -24.01 8.57
C TYR A 172 -29.19 -23.08 8.68
N SER A 173 -29.25 -22.12 9.62
CA SER A 173 -28.11 -21.28 9.93
C SER A 173 -27.01 -22.06 10.68
N PRO A 174 -25.74 -22.05 10.24
CA PRO A 174 -24.64 -22.71 10.94
C PRO A 174 -24.14 -21.92 12.17
N VAL A 175 -24.45 -20.62 12.26
CA VAL A 175 -23.99 -19.71 13.31
C VAL A 175 -25.11 -18.77 13.76
N ASP A 176 -24.99 -18.24 14.98
CA ASP A 176 -25.79 -17.09 15.41
C ASP A 176 -25.26 -15.82 14.75
N GLY A 177 -26.13 -14.92 14.30
CA GLY A 177 -25.71 -13.71 13.59
C GLY A 177 -26.84 -12.91 12.97
N VAL A 178 -26.49 -11.97 12.11
CA VAL A 178 -27.43 -11.13 11.35
C VAL A 178 -27.28 -11.43 9.86
N VAL A 179 -28.41 -11.57 9.16
CA VAL A 179 -28.44 -11.78 7.71
C VAL A 179 -28.03 -10.48 7.00
N LEU A 180 -26.86 -10.48 6.36
CA LEU A 180 -26.36 -9.34 5.58
C LEU A 180 -26.97 -9.30 4.18
N LYS A 181 -27.04 -10.45 3.54
CA LYS A 181 -27.46 -10.57 2.14
C LYS A 181 -28.31 -11.83 1.98
N ARG A 182 -29.40 -11.69 1.23
CA ARG A 182 -30.21 -12.78 0.69
C ARG A 182 -30.11 -12.74 -0.84
N ALA A 183 -29.65 -13.82 -1.45
CA ALA A 183 -29.42 -13.91 -2.90
C ALA A 183 -30.53 -14.67 -3.63
N VAL A 184 -31.60 -15.06 -2.93
CA VAL A 184 -32.67 -15.89 -3.50
C VAL A 184 -34.06 -15.48 -3.03
N SER A 185 -35.08 -15.73 -3.86
CA SER A 185 -36.49 -15.41 -3.60
C SER A 185 -37.40 -16.65 -3.69
N VAL A 186 -38.57 -16.60 -3.05
CA VAL A 186 -39.59 -17.66 -3.17
C VAL A 186 -39.94 -17.88 -4.65
N GLY A 187 -40.05 -19.14 -5.06
CA GLY A 187 -40.31 -19.52 -6.46
C GLY A 187 -39.08 -19.55 -7.36
N GLN A 188 -37.92 -19.09 -6.91
CA GLN A 188 -36.68 -19.21 -7.68
C GLN A 188 -36.15 -20.65 -7.63
N THR A 189 -35.70 -21.16 -8.77
CA THR A 189 -34.99 -22.43 -8.86
C THR A 189 -33.52 -22.26 -8.48
N VAL A 190 -33.07 -23.04 -7.51
CA VAL A 190 -31.65 -23.17 -7.19
C VAL A 190 -31.11 -24.44 -7.84
N GLN A 191 -30.03 -24.30 -8.60
CA GLN A 191 -29.36 -25.41 -9.25
C GLN A 191 -27.98 -25.59 -8.61
N SER A 192 -27.71 -26.79 -8.09
CA SER A 192 -26.41 -27.16 -7.53
C SER A 192 -25.48 -27.62 -8.66
N ASN A 193 -24.98 -26.68 -9.47
CA ASN A 193 -24.06 -26.95 -10.57
C ASN A 193 -22.59 -26.76 -10.15
N TYR A 194 -22.04 -27.72 -9.40
CA TYR A 194 -20.63 -27.79 -8.93
C TYR A 194 -20.10 -26.62 -8.06
N ASN A 195 -20.74 -25.45 -8.11
CA ASN A 195 -20.53 -24.35 -7.18
C ASN A 195 -21.76 -24.26 -6.28
N VAL A 196 -21.52 -24.25 -4.97
CA VAL A 196 -22.58 -24.03 -3.99
C VAL A 196 -23.11 -22.62 -4.18
N ALA A 197 -24.34 -22.49 -4.66
CA ALA A 197 -24.99 -21.18 -4.77
C ALA A 197 -25.20 -20.60 -3.36
N THR A 198 -24.50 -19.51 -3.04
CA THR A 198 -24.65 -18.80 -1.78
C THR A 198 -26.05 -18.17 -1.71
N LEU A 199 -26.88 -18.66 -0.79
CA LEU A 199 -28.24 -18.17 -0.57
C LEU A 199 -28.27 -17.00 0.41
N PHE A 200 -27.49 -17.12 1.49
CA PHE A 200 -27.39 -16.11 2.53
C PHE A 200 -25.94 -15.87 2.92
N THR A 201 -25.63 -14.62 3.27
CA THR A 201 -24.39 -14.26 3.97
C THR A 201 -24.76 -13.79 5.36
N ILE A 202 -24.24 -14.44 6.39
CA ILE A 202 -24.56 -14.17 7.80
C ILE A 202 -23.31 -13.64 8.50
N ALA A 203 -23.42 -12.47 9.12
CA ALA A 203 -22.37 -11.93 9.97
C ALA A 203 -22.57 -12.41 11.41
N ARG A 204 -21.53 -13.03 12.00
CA ARG A 204 -21.61 -13.56 13.37
C ARG A 204 -21.72 -12.46 14.42
N ASP A 205 -20.92 -11.41 14.28
CA ASP A 205 -20.89 -10.29 15.20
C ASP A 205 -20.60 -8.99 14.45
N LEU A 206 -21.46 -7.99 14.63
CA LEU A 206 -21.31 -6.64 14.07
C LEU A 206 -20.64 -5.67 15.04
N ARG A 207 -20.43 -6.08 16.30
CA ARG A 207 -19.71 -5.30 17.32
C ARG A 207 -18.20 -5.34 17.09
N GLN A 208 -17.71 -6.42 16.50
CA GLN A 208 -16.32 -6.55 16.07
C GLN A 208 -16.27 -6.53 14.55
N MET A 209 -15.63 -5.50 14.02
CA MET A 209 -15.47 -5.33 12.58
C MET A 209 -14.01 -5.19 12.22
N GLU A 210 -13.73 -5.37 10.94
CA GLU A 210 -12.44 -5.08 10.37
C GLU A 210 -12.57 -4.13 9.20
N ILE A 211 -11.55 -3.32 8.98
CA ILE A 211 -11.42 -2.51 7.77
C ILE A 211 -10.34 -3.18 6.94
N GLU A 212 -10.71 -3.52 5.70
CA GLU A 212 -9.74 -3.93 4.69
C GLU A 212 -9.28 -2.67 3.94
N ALA A 213 -8.15 -2.12 4.40
CA ALA A 213 -7.59 -0.89 3.87
C ALA A 213 -6.55 -1.16 2.79
N ALA A 214 -6.66 -0.49 1.65
CA ALA A 214 -5.64 -0.48 0.62
C ALA A 214 -4.60 0.61 0.96
N VAL A 215 -3.41 0.20 1.37
CA VAL A 215 -2.28 1.10 1.62
C VAL A 215 -1.30 1.01 0.45
N SER A 216 -0.84 2.15 -0.06
CA SER A 216 0.09 2.22 -1.20
C SER A 216 1.45 1.60 -0.88
N GLU A 217 2.12 1.01 -1.87
CA GLU A 217 3.51 0.52 -1.75
C GLU A 217 4.47 1.60 -1.24
N ALA A 218 4.26 2.86 -1.62
CA ALA A 218 5.11 3.97 -1.18
C ALA A 218 5.05 4.22 0.34
N ASP A 219 3.94 3.84 0.99
CA ASP A 219 3.64 4.20 2.37
C ASP A 219 3.63 2.99 3.32
N ILE A 220 3.56 1.76 2.80
CA ILE A 220 3.46 0.54 3.63
C ILE A 220 4.74 0.27 4.45
N GLY A 221 5.91 0.77 4.02
CA GLY A 221 7.20 0.49 4.65
C GLY A 221 7.32 0.95 6.11
N GLY A 222 6.49 1.89 6.56
CA GLY A 222 6.44 2.35 7.96
C GLY A 222 5.26 1.79 8.78
N VAL A 223 4.41 0.96 8.18
CA VAL A 223 3.21 0.41 8.83
C VAL A 223 3.56 -0.90 9.52
N GLU A 224 3.21 -1.03 10.79
CA GLU A 224 3.45 -2.23 11.60
C GLU A 224 2.17 -2.67 12.32
N ALA A 225 2.09 -3.96 12.65
CA ALA A 225 0.99 -4.49 13.45
C ALA A 225 0.99 -3.86 14.86
N GLY A 226 -0.20 -3.51 15.36
CA GLY A 226 -0.39 -2.87 16.67
C GLY A 226 -0.47 -1.34 16.64
N GLN A 227 -0.12 -0.69 15.53
CA GLN A 227 -0.23 0.77 15.38
C GLN A 227 -1.68 1.24 15.53
N ALA A 228 -1.86 2.42 16.14
CA ALA A 228 -3.15 3.05 16.32
C ALA A 228 -3.61 3.70 15.02
N VAL A 229 -4.87 3.48 14.66
CA VAL A 229 -5.49 4.00 13.45
C VAL A 229 -6.67 4.86 13.84
N THR A 230 -6.73 6.08 13.30
CA THR A 230 -7.92 6.91 13.37
C THR A 230 -8.59 6.87 12.02
N PHE A 231 -9.89 6.60 11.97
CA PHE A 231 -10.63 6.58 10.71
C PHE A 231 -11.93 7.36 10.82
N THR A 232 -12.39 7.85 9.68
CA THR A 232 -13.68 8.51 9.51
C THR A 232 -14.45 7.80 8.41
N VAL A 233 -15.78 7.75 8.56
CA VAL A 233 -16.68 7.19 7.55
C VAL A 233 -17.58 8.28 7.01
N ASP A 234 -17.86 8.24 5.71
CA ASP A 234 -18.65 9.28 5.04
C ASP A 234 -20.07 9.38 5.60
N ALA A 235 -20.62 8.28 6.10
CA ALA A 235 -21.94 8.21 6.72
C ALA A 235 -22.05 9.00 8.04
N PHE A 236 -20.92 9.29 8.71
CA PHE A 236 -20.88 10.02 9.99
C PHE A 236 -19.84 11.15 9.94
N PRO A 237 -20.13 12.24 9.19
CA PRO A 237 -19.22 13.38 9.10
C PRO A 237 -19.01 14.02 10.48
N GLY A 238 -17.76 14.32 10.82
CA GLY A 238 -17.39 14.95 12.10
C GLY A 238 -17.17 13.99 13.28
N ARG A 239 -17.40 12.67 13.11
CA ARG A 239 -17.03 11.66 14.11
C ARG A 239 -15.82 10.86 13.64
N SER A 240 -14.77 10.86 14.45
CA SER A 240 -13.64 9.96 14.29
C SER A 240 -13.83 8.71 15.14
N PHE A 241 -13.37 7.59 14.59
CA PHE A 241 -13.35 6.29 15.25
C PHE A 241 -11.91 5.82 15.36
N GLN A 242 -11.66 4.95 16.34
CA GLN A 242 -10.33 4.37 16.55
C GLN A 242 -10.34 2.89 16.20
N GLY A 243 -9.21 2.43 15.67
CA GLY A 243 -8.92 1.03 15.39
C GLY A 243 -7.44 0.74 15.62
N LYS A 244 -7.07 -0.53 15.47
CA LYS A 244 -5.68 -0.98 15.57
C LYS A 244 -5.33 -1.86 14.40
N VAL A 245 -4.14 -1.68 13.84
CA VAL A 245 -3.61 -2.56 12.78
C VAL A 245 -3.47 -3.97 13.36
N ARG A 246 -4.21 -4.94 12.83
CA ARG A 246 -4.14 -6.34 13.25
C ARG A 246 -3.07 -7.08 12.46
N GLN A 247 -3.05 -6.87 11.15
CA GLN A 247 -2.18 -7.59 10.24
C GLN A 247 -2.04 -6.84 8.92
N ILE A 248 -0.88 -6.94 8.29
CA ILE A 248 -0.63 -6.50 6.92
C ILE A 248 -0.58 -7.76 6.06
N ARG A 249 -1.31 -7.81 4.94
CA ARG A 249 -1.24 -8.94 4.02
C ARG A 249 -0.05 -8.76 3.08
N ASN A 250 0.75 -9.81 2.93
CA ASN A 250 1.91 -9.79 2.03
C ASN A 250 1.51 -9.95 0.55
N ASN A 251 0.26 -10.35 0.27
CA ASN A 251 -0.23 -10.45 -1.10
C ASN A 251 -0.66 -9.07 -1.60
N SER A 252 0.12 -8.48 -2.50
CA SER A 252 -0.18 -7.19 -3.11
C SER A 252 -1.34 -7.29 -4.10
N THR A 253 -2.14 -6.23 -4.18
CA THR A 253 -3.19 -6.08 -5.19
C THR A 253 -2.87 -4.90 -6.10
N ILE A 254 -3.03 -5.08 -7.41
CA ILE A 254 -2.89 -3.98 -8.38
C ILE A 254 -4.28 -3.50 -8.76
N GLN A 255 -4.63 -2.29 -8.35
CA GLN A 255 -5.90 -1.66 -8.71
C GLN A 255 -5.60 -0.33 -9.39
N ASN A 256 -6.11 -0.13 -10.61
CA ASN A 256 -5.87 1.08 -11.41
C ASN A 256 -4.37 1.41 -11.58
N ASN A 257 -3.54 0.39 -11.84
CA ASN A 257 -2.07 0.50 -11.95
C ASN A 257 -1.35 1.01 -10.68
N VAL A 258 -2.02 1.03 -9.52
CA VAL A 258 -1.41 1.31 -8.22
C VAL A 258 -1.26 0.00 -7.45
N VAL A 259 -0.04 -0.28 -6.98
CA VAL A 259 0.26 -1.42 -6.12
C VAL A 259 -0.13 -1.07 -4.69
N THR A 260 -1.02 -1.87 -4.10
CA THR A 260 -1.49 -1.68 -2.74
C THR A 260 -1.35 -2.97 -1.93
N TYR A 261 -1.13 -2.81 -0.64
CA TYR A 261 -1.07 -3.90 0.34
C TYR A 261 -2.32 -3.83 1.24
N PRO A 262 -3.19 -4.86 1.20
CA PRO A 262 -4.35 -4.91 2.07
C PRO A 262 -3.92 -5.00 3.54
N THR A 263 -4.25 -3.98 4.31
CA THR A 263 -3.97 -3.88 5.74
C THR A 263 -5.27 -4.07 6.50
N ILE A 264 -5.29 -5.08 7.38
CA ILE A 264 -6.46 -5.43 8.18
C ILE A 264 -6.41 -4.68 9.50
N ILE A 265 -7.42 -3.84 9.73
CA ILE A 265 -7.52 -3.00 10.92
C ILE A 265 -8.71 -3.48 11.73
N SER A 266 -8.48 -3.85 12.98
CA SER A 266 -9.53 -4.20 13.93
C SER A 266 -10.27 -2.94 14.42
N VAL A 267 -11.60 -3.01 14.43
CA VAL A 267 -12.50 -1.93 14.80
C VAL A 267 -13.57 -2.42 15.75
N GLU A 268 -13.76 -1.69 16.85
CA GLU A 268 -14.85 -1.93 17.79
C GLU A 268 -16.05 -1.03 17.44
N ASN A 269 -17.21 -1.65 17.27
CA ASN A 269 -18.48 -1.02 16.93
C ASN A 269 -19.48 -1.21 18.07
N ALA A 270 -19.16 -0.66 19.24
CA ALA A 270 -20.00 -0.76 20.43
C ALA A 270 -21.42 -0.21 20.21
N ASP A 271 -21.55 0.82 19.37
CA ASP A 271 -22.83 1.48 19.08
C ASP A 271 -23.66 0.78 17.99
N LEU A 272 -23.13 -0.25 17.33
CA LEU A 272 -23.74 -0.92 16.16
C LEU A 272 -24.14 0.03 15.02
N LYS A 273 -23.54 1.23 14.98
CA LYS A 273 -23.83 2.28 13.98
C LYS A 273 -23.10 2.05 12.67
N LEU A 274 -21.88 1.52 12.78
CA LEU A 274 -21.08 1.20 11.61
C LEU A 274 -21.64 -0.08 10.96
N ARG A 275 -21.76 -0.08 9.63
CA ARG A 275 -22.30 -1.21 8.87
C ARG A 275 -21.24 -1.76 7.90
N PRO A 276 -21.25 -3.07 7.61
CA PRO A 276 -20.43 -3.62 6.55
C PRO A 276 -20.71 -2.93 5.21
N GLY A 277 -19.68 -2.76 4.39
CA GLY A 277 -19.71 -2.06 3.10
C GLY A 277 -19.49 -0.54 3.18
N MET A 278 -19.41 0.07 4.36
CA MET A 278 -19.06 1.49 4.48
C MET A 278 -17.61 1.74 4.07
N THR A 279 -17.38 2.80 3.31
CA THR A 279 -16.03 3.29 3.01
C THR A 279 -15.48 4.06 4.21
N ALA A 280 -14.27 3.72 4.63
CA ALA A 280 -13.53 4.41 5.67
C ALA A 280 -12.26 5.01 5.11
N ASN A 281 -12.03 6.27 5.47
CA ASN A 281 -10.77 6.97 5.26
C ASN A 281 -9.97 6.87 6.56
N LEU A 282 -8.77 6.30 6.49
CA LEU A 282 -7.94 6.01 7.66
C LEU A 282 -6.64 6.79 7.64
N VAL A 283 -6.19 7.10 8.84
CA VAL A 283 -4.93 7.74 9.15
C VAL A 283 -4.23 6.86 10.18
N ILE A 284 -3.18 6.18 9.75
CA ILE A 284 -2.35 5.29 10.57
C ILE A 284 -1.20 6.14 11.12
N ALA A 285 -1.03 6.19 12.44
CA ALA A 285 0.13 6.85 13.04
C ALA A 285 1.31 5.87 13.07
N THR A 286 2.32 6.11 12.21
CA THR A 286 3.48 5.22 12.08
C THR A 286 4.60 5.56 13.06
N ALA A 287 4.80 6.86 13.33
CA ALA A 287 5.76 7.34 14.31
C ALA A 287 5.24 8.60 15.02
N ARG A 288 5.38 8.65 16.33
CA ARG A 288 5.10 9.86 17.14
C ARG A 288 6.35 10.29 17.88
N ARG A 289 6.77 11.53 17.66
CA ARG A 289 7.87 12.18 18.38
C ARG A 289 7.32 13.36 19.16
N THR A 290 7.52 13.37 20.48
CA THR A 290 7.04 14.43 21.37
C THR A 290 8.17 15.38 21.75
N GLY A 291 7.88 16.69 21.82
CA GLY A 291 8.85 17.69 22.26
C GLY A 291 10.07 17.89 21.36
N VAL A 292 9.95 17.63 20.05
CA VAL A 292 11.06 17.75 19.09
C VAL A 292 11.13 19.14 18.46
N LEU A 293 12.32 19.56 18.04
CA LEU A 293 12.50 20.81 17.30
C LEU A 293 11.86 20.65 15.93
N ARG A 294 10.83 21.45 15.65
CA ARG A 294 10.09 21.39 14.40
C ARG A 294 10.24 22.67 13.60
N VAL A 295 10.34 22.51 12.29
CA VAL A 295 10.34 23.62 11.34
C VAL A 295 9.24 23.41 10.29
N PRO A 296 8.52 24.47 9.89
CA PRO A 296 7.51 24.34 8.83
C PRO A 296 8.13 23.87 7.52
N ASN A 297 7.44 22.98 6.82
CA ASN A 297 7.88 22.41 5.54
C ASN A 297 8.16 23.49 4.48
N ALA A 298 7.54 24.67 4.60
CA ALA A 298 7.79 25.83 3.77
C ALA A 298 9.25 26.32 3.83
N ALA A 299 9.90 26.25 5.01
CA ALA A 299 11.30 26.66 5.16
C ALA A 299 12.27 25.71 4.44
N LEU A 300 11.95 24.41 4.36
CA LEU A 300 12.76 23.42 3.67
C LEU A 300 12.67 23.54 2.14
N ARG A 301 11.54 24.04 1.64
CA ARG A 301 11.29 24.25 0.20
C ARG A 301 11.73 25.63 -0.28
N PHE A 302 12.10 26.52 0.64
CA PHE A 302 12.48 27.88 0.31
C PHE A 302 13.80 27.89 -0.47
N LYS A 303 13.77 28.42 -1.69
CA LYS A 303 14.97 28.74 -2.47
C LYS A 303 15.20 30.24 -2.42
N ALA A 304 16.43 30.65 -2.19
CA ALA A 304 16.79 32.06 -2.25
C ALA A 304 16.47 32.63 -3.65
N PRO A 305 15.74 33.75 -3.77
CA PRO A 305 15.44 34.38 -5.05
C PRO A 305 16.73 34.93 -5.69
N GLU A 306 16.79 34.93 -7.03
CA GLU A 306 17.90 35.52 -7.79
C GLU A 306 18.01 37.02 -7.44
N GLY A 307 19.06 37.38 -6.69
CA GLY A 307 19.26 38.74 -6.14
C GLY A 307 19.45 38.81 -4.62
N ALA A 308 19.20 37.72 -3.87
CA ALA A 308 19.51 37.65 -2.45
C ALA A 308 20.97 37.25 -2.20
N THR A 309 21.69 37.99 -1.35
CA THR A 309 23.03 37.62 -0.90
C THR A 309 22.93 36.46 0.08
N VAL A 310 23.32 35.27 -0.39
CA VAL A 310 23.42 34.06 0.42
C VAL A 310 24.87 33.91 0.89
N LEU A 311 25.08 33.92 2.20
CA LEU A 311 26.34 33.48 2.80
C LEU A 311 26.36 31.94 2.75
N PRO A 312 27.39 31.32 2.13
CA PRO A 312 27.50 29.87 2.09
C PRO A 312 27.59 29.32 3.52
N ALA A 313 27.09 28.10 3.70
CA ALA A 313 27.23 27.40 4.97
C ALA A 313 28.71 27.32 5.30
N ALA A 314 29.08 27.74 6.53
CA ALA A 314 30.42 27.54 7.02
C ALA A 314 30.70 26.03 6.98
N ASP A 315 31.53 25.59 6.03
CA ASP A 315 32.02 24.23 6.02
C ASP A 315 32.81 24.05 7.32
N ALA A 316 32.26 23.29 8.26
CA ALA A 316 33.07 22.63 9.26
C ALA A 316 34.05 21.75 8.49
N GLY A 317 35.31 22.17 8.45
CA GLY A 317 36.37 21.61 7.64
C GLY A 317 36.48 20.09 7.79
N GLY A 318 36.24 19.41 6.68
CA GLY A 318 36.46 17.99 6.49
C GLY A 318 36.89 17.73 5.05
N GLY A 319 37.84 18.51 4.55
CA GLY A 319 38.53 18.22 3.30
C GLY A 319 39.76 17.38 3.61
N ALA A 320 39.81 16.16 3.08
CA ALA A 320 41.01 15.31 3.13
C ALA A 320 42.22 16.08 2.58
N PRO A 321 43.41 16.03 3.22
CA PRO A 321 44.56 16.77 2.75
C PRO A 321 45.03 16.24 1.39
N ASP A 322 45.22 17.18 0.47
CA ASP A 322 45.71 17.01 -0.89
C ASP A 322 47.10 16.35 -0.86
N ILE A 323 47.15 15.04 -1.11
CA ILE A 323 48.33 14.17 -0.92
C ILE A 323 49.52 14.57 -1.80
N ASP A 324 49.27 15.36 -2.85
CA ASP A 324 50.26 15.76 -3.84
C ASP A 324 51.06 17.01 -3.47
N LYS A 325 50.76 17.65 -2.33
CA LYS A 325 51.50 18.84 -1.86
C LYS A 325 52.47 18.59 -0.69
N MET A 326 52.67 17.34 -0.27
CA MET A 326 53.59 17.04 0.83
C MET A 326 55.05 16.87 0.35
N PRO A 327 56.06 17.36 1.11
CA PRO A 327 57.47 17.11 0.82
C PRO A 327 57.80 15.62 0.76
N ALA A 328 58.65 15.22 -0.19
CA ALA A 328 58.93 13.82 -0.54
C ALA A 328 59.39 12.94 0.66
N GLU A 329 59.99 13.52 1.68
CA GLU A 329 60.47 12.82 2.88
C GLU A 329 59.32 12.30 3.77
N ILE A 330 58.17 12.99 3.82
CA ILE A 330 57.00 12.55 4.61
C ILE A 330 56.24 11.45 3.87
N ARG A 331 56.22 11.51 2.52
CA ARG A 331 55.59 10.51 1.66
C ARG A 331 56.28 9.15 1.81
N GLN A 332 57.62 9.13 1.89
CA GLN A 332 58.39 7.90 2.12
C GLN A 332 58.20 7.31 3.53
N ARG A 333 58.02 8.16 4.54
CA ARG A 333 57.78 7.68 5.91
C ARG A 333 56.39 7.07 6.06
N LEU A 334 55.37 7.66 5.44
CA LEU A 334 54.01 7.12 5.45
C LEU A 334 53.94 5.77 4.72
N LEU A 335 54.60 5.65 3.55
CA LEU A 335 54.67 4.40 2.79
C LEU A 335 55.45 3.29 3.53
N ALA A 336 56.46 3.65 4.34
CA ALA A 336 57.22 2.68 5.13
C ALA A 336 56.47 2.19 6.39
N ASP A 337 55.54 2.98 6.94
CA ASP A 337 54.70 2.58 8.07
C ASP A 337 53.50 1.71 7.63
N PHE A 338 53.03 1.85 6.38
CA PHE A 338 52.01 0.96 5.81
C PHE A 338 52.51 -0.48 5.55
N ASP A 339 53.82 -0.69 5.37
CA ASP A 339 54.38 -2.01 5.05
C ASP A 339 54.72 -2.85 6.30
N LYS A 340 54.61 -2.27 7.51
CA LYS A 340 54.98 -2.94 8.77
C LYS A 340 53.83 -3.42 9.63
N ASN A 341 52.60 -2.94 9.40
CA ASN A 341 51.44 -3.32 10.20
C ASN A 341 50.31 -3.92 9.33
N GLY A 342 50.57 -5.13 8.82
CA GLY A 342 49.56 -6.18 8.62
C GLY A 342 48.76 -6.16 7.31
N ASP A 343 48.45 -7.27 6.63
CA ASP A 343 48.77 -8.69 6.76
C ASP A 343 48.47 -9.35 5.38
N GLY A 344 49.25 -10.36 4.98
CA GLY A 344 48.91 -11.24 3.86
C GLY A 344 49.87 -11.18 2.66
N LYS A 345 50.87 -12.06 2.67
CA LYS A 345 51.66 -12.41 1.48
C LYS A 345 50.71 -12.94 0.40
N LEU A 346 50.74 -12.33 -0.79
CA LEU A 346 50.29 -13.04 -1.99
C LEU A 346 51.46 -13.88 -2.48
N ASP A 347 51.21 -15.18 -2.63
CA ASP A 347 52.23 -16.15 -2.99
C ASP A 347 52.70 -15.91 -4.44
N ALA A 348 53.95 -16.28 -4.74
CA ALA A 348 54.58 -15.99 -6.04
C ALA A 348 53.80 -16.58 -7.24
N ASP A 349 53.01 -17.63 -7.01
CA ASP A 349 52.15 -18.27 -8.01
C ASP A 349 50.81 -17.52 -8.20
N GLU A 350 50.31 -16.84 -7.17
CA GLU A 350 49.14 -15.96 -7.26
C GLU A 350 49.47 -14.69 -8.04
N ARG A 351 50.69 -14.16 -7.91
CA ARG A 351 51.17 -13.02 -8.71
C ARG A 351 51.26 -13.35 -10.19
N LYS A 352 51.74 -14.55 -10.54
CA LYS A 352 51.82 -15.00 -11.94
C LYS A 352 50.45 -15.25 -12.54
N THR A 353 49.50 -15.79 -11.79
CA THR A 353 48.11 -15.96 -12.23
C THR A 353 47.39 -14.62 -12.37
N MET A 354 47.67 -13.65 -11.51
CA MET A 354 47.13 -12.30 -11.62
C MET A 354 47.71 -11.54 -12.82
N GLU A 355 49.03 -11.64 -13.07
CA GLU A 355 49.67 -11.08 -14.28
C GLU A 355 49.14 -11.72 -15.57
N THR A 356 48.95 -13.04 -15.58
CA THR A 356 48.43 -13.75 -16.76
C THR A 356 46.96 -13.37 -17.01
N THR A 357 46.17 -13.23 -15.94
CA THR A 357 44.78 -12.77 -15.99
C THR A 357 44.69 -11.32 -16.48
N MET A 358 45.58 -10.43 -16.03
CA MET A 358 45.64 -9.05 -16.49
C MET A 358 46.11 -8.94 -17.94
N ARG A 359 47.07 -9.78 -18.37
CA ARG A 359 47.54 -9.83 -19.76
C ARG A 359 46.43 -10.33 -20.71
N ASN A 360 45.69 -11.37 -20.33
CA ASN A 360 44.55 -11.87 -21.11
C ASN A 360 43.37 -10.88 -21.11
N ARG A 361 43.11 -10.19 -20.00
CA ARG A 361 42.07 -9.16 -19.91
C ARG A 361 42.44 -7.90 -20.72
N ARG A 362 43.72 -7.55 -20.79
CA ARG A 362 44.23 -6.45 -21.63
C ARG A 362 44.22 -6.81 -23.12
N ALA A 363 44.49 -8.07 -23.47
CA ALA A 363 44.32 -8.57 -24.84
C ALA A 363 42.83 -8.60 -25.26
N ALA A 364 41.92 -8.97 -24.34
CA ALA A 364 40.48 -8.94 -24.58
C ALA A 364 39.89 -7.53 -24.63
N MET A 365 40.45 -6.56 -23.90
CA MET A 365 40.04 -5.15 -23.98
C MET A 365 40.57 -4.43 -25.22
N SER A 366 41.65 -4.94 -25.85
CA SER A 366 42.18 -4.41 -27.12
C SER A 366 41.37 -4.86 -28.35
N ALA A 367 40.51 -5.87 -28.20
CA ALA A 367 39.56 -6.32 -29.23
C ALA A 367 38.14 -5.97 -28.75
N GLY A 368 37.65 -4.79 -29.14
CA GLY A 368 36.50 -4.14 -28.52
C GLY A 368 35.18 -4.92 -28.55
N GLY A 369 34.30 -4.56 -27.61
CA GLY A 369 32.88 -4.93 -27.62
C GLY A 369 32.32 -5.16 -26.22
N GLY A 370 31.41 -4.29 -25.78
CA GLY A 370 30.79 -4.33 -24.45
C GLY A 370 29.82 -5.49 -24.22
N GLY A 371 29.53 -5.74 -22.95
CA GLY A 371 28.48 -6.67 -22.50
C GLY A 371 28.90 -7.40 -21.23
N GLY A 372 28.30 -7.03 -20.10
CA GLY A 372 28.59 -7.65 -18.79
C GLY A 372 28.03 -9.06 -18.65
N PHE A 373 28.54 -9.82 -17.68
CA PHE A 373 27.84 -10.96 -17.08
C PHE A 373 28.36 -11.22 -15.66
N GLY A 374 27.43 -11.65 -14.79
CA GLY A 374 27.66 -12.06 -13.39
C GLY A 374 28.43 -13.38 -13.24
N PRO A 375 28.59 -13.86 -12.00
CA PRO A 375 29.59 -14.87 -11.64
C PRO A 375 29.23 -16.30 -12.08
N PRO A 376 30.23 -17.18 -12.28
CA PRO A 376 30.03 -18.55 -12.74
C PRO A 376 29.85 -19.52 -11.57
N ASP A 377 28.91 -20.44 -11.71
CA ASP A 377 28.80 -21.64 -10.87
C ASP A 377 28.98 -22.88 -11.75
N GLY A 378 29.73 -23.86 -11.23
CA GLY A 378 30.27 -24.99 -12.00
C GLY A 378 29.40 -26.25 -12.00
N GLY A 379 29.76 -27.19 -12.89
CA GLY A 379 29.63 -28.63 -12.62
C GLY A 379 28.78 -29.48 -13.58
N MET A 380 29.49 -30.24 -14.44
CA MET A 380 29.31 -31.67 -14.81
C MET A 380 28.11 -32.19 -15.66
N GLY A 381 28.48 -32.92 -16.74
CA GLY A 381 27.84 -34.18 -17.21
C GLY A 381 26.92 -34.13 -18.46
N GLY A 382 27.31 -34.75 -19.59
CA GLY A 382 26.55 -34.84 -20.88
C GLY A 382 25.41 -35.88 -20.92
N PRO A 383 24.91 -36.42 -22.09
CA PRO A 383 25.12 -36.14 -23.54
C PRO A 383 23.79 -35.84 -24.34
N PRO A 384 23.74 -35.74 -25.70
CA PRO A 384 22.69 -35.01 -26.49
C PRO A 384 21.79 -35.95 -27.37
N PRO A 385 21.09 -35.55 -28.47
CA PRO A 385 20.49 -34.25 -28.93
C PRO A 385 19.01 -34.36 -29.43
N GLY A 386 18.38 -33.21 -29.71
CA GLY A 386 17.21 -33.08 -30.62
C GLY A 386 16.30 -31.91 -30.21
N GLY A 387 15.76 -31.05 -31.06
CA GLY A 387 15.76 -30.84 -32.50
C GLY A 387 14.70 -29.78 -32.83
N GLY A 388 14.90 -28.96 -33.88
CA GLY A 388 13.82 -28.42 -34.72
C GLY A 388 13.23 -27.01 -34.44
N GLY A 389 13.23 -26.18 -35.50
CA GLY A 389 12.24 -25.12 -35.79
C GLY A 389 12.71 -23.67 -35.54
N ARG A 390 13.20 -22.86 -36.51
CA ARG A 390 12.49 -22.14 -37.61
C ARG A 390 11.16 -21.53 -37.14
N GLY A 391 10.84 -20.23 -37.18
CA GLY A 391 11.36 -18.94 -37.70
C GLY A 391 10.16 -17.94 -37.59
N PRO A 392 10.02 -16.87 -38.40
CA PRO A 392 10.92 -15.75 -38.73
C PRO A 392 10.40 -14.41 -38.16
N GLY A 393 11.17 -13.33 -38.37
CA GLY A 393 10.96 -12.02 -37.74
C GLY A 393 9.97 -11.06 -38.40
N ALA A 394 9.89 -9.89 -37.79
CA ALA A 394 9.41 -8.64 -38.38
C ALA A 394 10.22 -7.50 -37.73
N GLY A 395 10.90 -6.72 -38.56
CA GLY A 395 11.72 -5.61 -38.12
C GLY A 395 10.99 -4.26 -38.14
N GLY A 396 11.64 -3.29 -37.48
CA GLY A 396 11.79 -1.94 -38.02
C GLY A 396 10.91 -0.85 -37.43
N GLY A 397 11.56 0.14 -36.78
CA GLY A 397 11.09 1.52 -36.75
C GLY A 397 11.16 2.20 -35.39
N GLY A 398 12.31 2.78 -35.06
CA GLY A 398 12.47 3.62 -33.86
C GLY A 398 12.08 5.09 -34.08
N GLN A 399 11.78 5.79 -32.98
CA GLN A 399 12.18 7.20 -32.84
C GLN A 399 12.18 7.70 -31.39
N GLY A 400 13.30 8.35 -31.07
CA GLY A 400 13.69 9.17 -29.91
C GLY A 400 12.66 9.62 -28.88
N GLY A 401 13.02 9.41 -27.61
CA GLY A 401 12.54 10.16 -26.46
C GLY A 401 13.61 10.16 -25.38
N GLY A 402 14.28 11.30 -25.17
CA GLY A 402 15.34 11.46 -24.16
C GLY A 402 14.85 11.23 -22.73
N PRO A 403 15.76 10.95 -21.78
CA PRO A 403 15.38 10.63 -20.41
C PRO A 403 14.80 11.86 -19.70
N ARG A 404 13.50 11.83 -19.43
CA ARG A 404 12.87 12.67 -18.42
C ARG A 404 13.29 12.14 -17.05
N THR A 405 14.06 12.94 -16.33
CA THR A 405 14.39 12.71 -14.93
C THR A 405 13.11 12.82 -14.10
N ALA A 406 12.54 11.66 -13.74
CA ALA A 406 11.50 11.56 -12.73
C ALA A 406 12.13 11.82 -11.36
N ALA A 407 11.62 12.83 -10.66
CA ALA A 407 11.96 13.10 -9.27
C ALA A 407 11.49 11.92 -8.42
N SER A 408 12.43 11.17 -7.85
CA SER A 408 12.15 10.14 -6.86
C SER A 408 11.78 10.79 -5.53
N SER A 409 10.50 10.79 -5.20
CA SER A 409 10.05 10.89 -3.80
C SER A 409 9.85 9.47 -3.28
N GLY A 410 10.96 8.84 -2.86
CA GLY A 410 10.96 7.54 -2.20
C GLY A 410 11.73 7.67 -0.90
N GLY A 411 11.00 7.64 0.22
CA GLY A 411 11.56 7.54 1.56
C GLY A 411 12.03 6.12 1.82
N GLY A 412 13.30 5.97 2.13
CA GLY A 412 13.91 4.75 2.68
C GLY A 412 15.09 5.18 3.53
N GLY A 413 15.14 4.70 4.77
CA GLY A 413 16.15 5.07 5.76
C GLY A 413 17.58 4.80 5.28
N ALA A 414 18.24 5.86 4.84
CA ALA A 414 19.67 5.93 4.62
C ALA A 414 20.10 7.36 4.97
N ALA A 415 21.24 7.49 5.67
CA ALA A 415 21.81 8.73 6.21
C ALA A 415 21.26 10.00 5.54
N THR A 416 20.39 10.73 6.26
CA THR A 416 19.68 11.91 5.74
C THR A 416 20.71 12.87 5.15
N GLN A 417 20.71 13.05 3.82
CA GLN A 417 21.58 14.05 3.22
C GLN A 417 21.24 15.41 3.85
N PRO A 418 22.25 16.20 4.24
CA PRO A 418 22.01 17.47 4.91
C PRO A 418 21.22 18.39 3.97
N VAL A 419 20.07 18.86 4.43
CA VAL A 419 19.25 19.83 3.70
C VAL A 419 19.69 21.23 4.10
N THR A 420 19.83 22.12 3.12
CA THR A 420 20.20 23.51 3.40
C THR A 420 18.95 24.31 3.74
N VAL A 421 18.94 24.91 4.93
CA VAL A 421 17.91 25.87 5.38
C VAL A 421 18.53 27.25 5.49
N TYR A 422 17.77 28.28 5.16
CA TYR A 422 18.25 29.67 5.17
C TYR A 422 17.83 30.38 6.45
N VAL A 423 18.83 30.81 7.23
CA VAL A 423 18.67 31.60 8.46
C VAL A 423 18.98 33.06 8.12
N PRO A 424 18.03 34.00 8.18
CA PRO A 424 18.33 35.41 7.96
C PRO A 424 19.16 35.97 9.11
N THR A 425 20.17 36.78 8.80
CA THR A 425 21.10 37.33 9.81
C THR A 425 20.55 38.57 10.54
N GLY A 426 19.38 39.07 10.15
CA GLY A 426 18.68 40.19 10.81
C GLY A 426 17.59 39.73 11.77
N GLN A 427 17.29 40.55 12.79
CA GLN A 427 16.13 40.30 13.66
C GLN A 427 14.81 40.62 12.95
N PRO A 428 13.76 39.83 13.14
CA PRO A 428 12.44 40.09 12.56
C PRO A 428 11.84 41.35 13.16
N ASN A 429 11.23 42.16 12.31
CA ASN A 429 10.34 43.23 12.74
C ASN A 429 9.01 42.67 13.29
N ALA A 430 8.15 43.52 13.86
CA ALA A 430 6.90 43.13 14.52
C ALA A 430 5.90 42.32 13.65
N THR A 431 6.13 42.23 12.34
CA THR A 431 5.35 41.47 11.35
C THR A 431 6.03 40.18 10.87
N GLY A 432 7.16 39.77 11.47
CA GLY A 432 7.87 38.53 11.14
C GLY A 432 8.67 38.60 9.85
N LEU A 433 8.94 39.82 9.36
CA LEU A 433 9.66 40.10 8.13
C LEU A 433 11.12 40.46 8.44
N VAL A 434 12.07 39.87 7.74
CA VAL A 434 13.49 40.25 7.84
C VAL A 434 13.97 40.78 6.50
N THR A 435 14.63 41.93 6.53
CA THR A 435 15.39 42.48 5.40
C THR A 435 16.86 42.24 5.68
N GLY A 436 17.57 41.47 4.84
CA GLY A 436 18.99 41.18 5.10
C GLY A 436 19.57 40.02 4.29
N THR A 437 20.77 39.58 4.68
CA THR A 437 21.48 38.45 4.07
C THR A 437 21.00 37.11 4.63
N LEU A 438 20.95 36.07 3.80
CA LEU A 438 20.58 34.72 4.22
C LEU A 438 21.83 33.89 4.48
N GLN A 439 21.91 33.23 5.63
CA GLN A 439 22.96 32.25 5.93
C GLN A 439 22.44 30.85 5.63
N ALA A 440 23.10 30.15 4.70
CA ALA A 440 22.84 28.74 4.46
C ALA A 440 23.31 27.92 5.67
N THR A 441 22.44 27.13 6.27
CA THR A 441 22.76 26.23 7.39
C THR A 441 22.37 24.82 7.00
N ARG A 442 23.33 23.88 7.08
CA ARG A 442 23.06 22.46 6.82
C ARG A 442 22.36 21.86 8.03
N VAL A 443 21.19 21.26 7.81
CA VAL A 443 20.42 20.59 8.86
C VAL A 443 20.12 19.16 8.50
N PHE A 444 20.13 18.31 9.51
CA PHE A 444 19.69 16.92 9.40
C PHE A 444 18.23 16.82 9.81
N LEU A 445 17.43 16.25 8.92
CA LEU A 445 15.99 16.12 9.10
C LEU A 445 15.62 14.75 9.65
N GLY A 446 14.57 14.72 10.46
CA GLY A 446 13.97 13.53 11.03
C GLY A 446 12.57 13.29 10.49
N VAL A 447 11.68 12.89 11.39
CA VAL A 447 10.28 12.57 11.05
C VAL A 447 9.57 13.84 10.55
N SER A 448 8.76 13.71 9.49
CA SER A 448 7.98 14.82 8.94
C SER A 448 6.49 14.52 9.00
N ASP A 449 5.70 15.54 9.34
CA ASP A 449 4.25 15.54 9.21
C ASP A 449 3.81 16.42 8.02
N SER A 450 2.49 16.61 7.84
CA SER A 450 1.94 17.39 6.73
C SER A 450 2.30 18.88 6.76
N ALA A 451 2.69 19.43 7.91
CA ALA A 451 2.97 20.85 8.13
C ALA A 451 4.42 21.15 8.54
N ASN A 452 5.05 20.27 9.32
CA ASN A 452 6.34 20.46 9.97
C ASN A 452 7.24 19.23 9.86
N THR A 453 8.55 19.47 9.89
CA THR A 453 9.60 18.45 9.93
C THR A 453 10.43 18.60 11.19
N GLU A 454 10.76 17.46 11.82
CA GLU A 454 11.73 17.36 12.90
C GLU A 454 13.15 17.69 12.42
N ILE A 455 13.87 18.47 13.22
CA ILE A 455 15.30 18.74 13.02
C ILE A 455 16.09 17.95 14.06
N LEU A 456 16.98 17.09 13.57
CA LEU A 456 17.87 16.27 14.41
C LEU A 456 19.13 17.05 14.82
N SER A 457 19.69 17.87 13.91
CA SER A 457 20.85 18.72 14.20
C SER A 457 21.02 19.85 13.18
N GLY A 458 21.73 20.90 13.58
CA GLY A 458 22.09 22.06 12.74
C GLY A 458 21.33 23.35 13.04
N LEU A 459 20.23 23.31 13.80
CA LEU A 459 19.49 24.51 14.26
C LEU A 459 19.18 24.41 15.75
N ALA A 460 19.26 25.55 16.45
CA ALA A 460 18.91 25.67 17.86
C ALA A 460 17.43 26.03 18.07
N GLU A 461 16.92 25.75 19.26
CA GLU A 461 15.60 26.22 19.69
C GLU A 461 15.53 27.76 19.65
N GLY A 462 14.45 28.32 19.10
CA GLY A 462 14.32 29.76 18.93
C GLY A 462 15.04 30.33 17.71
N ALA A 463 15.75 29.51 16.91
CA ALA A 463 16.35 29.96 15.66
C ALA A 463 15.27 30.46 14.68
N ILE A 464 15.62 31.44 13.86
CA ILE A 464 14.70 32.08 12.91
C ILE A 464 15.03 31.54 11.52
N VAL A 465 14.05 30.95 10.84
CA VAL A 465 14.22 30.39 9.50
C VAL A 465 13.35 31.11 8.49
N ALA A 466 13.88 31.34 7.29
CA ALA A 466 13.14 31.95 6.19
C ALA A 466 12.17 30.94 5.57
N THR A 467 10.89 31.29 5.47
CA THR A 467 9.81 30.46 4.92
C THR A 467 9.29 30.97 3.57
N GLY A 468 9.65 32.19 3.17
CA GLY A 468 9.22 32.77 1.88
C GLY A 468 9.74 34.19 1.67
N THR A 469 9.47 34.75 0.49
CA THR A 469 9.81 36.13 0.13
C THR A 469 8.54 36.95 -0.11
N VAL A 470 8.51 38.16 0.41
CA VAL A 470 7.53 39.20 0.08
C VAL A 470 8.20 40.17 -0.89
N SER A 471 7.63 40.31 -2.09
CA SER A 471 8.07 41.32 -3.04
C SER A 471 7.71 42.72 -2.52
N ALA A 472 8.54 43.72 -2.84
CA ALA A 472 8.48 45.06 -2.27
C ALA A 472 7.12 45.78 -2.45
N GLN A 473 6.31 45.39 -3.44
CA GLN A 473 4.94 45.91 -3.63
C GLN A 473 3.94 45.45 -2.57
N ALA A 474 4.13 44.28 -1.95
CA ALA A 474 3.24 43.77 -0.90
C ALA A 474 3.62 44.23 0.51
N ALA A 475 4.92 44.49 0.76
CA ALA A 475 5.38 45.05 2.03
C ALA A 475 4.85 46.48 2.27
N ALA A 476 4.75 47.29 1.20
CA ALA A 476 4.18 48.64 1.27
C ALA A 476 2.68 48.62 1.66
N ALA A 477 1.90 47.66 1.15
CA ALA A 477 0.47 47.54 1.47
C ALA A 477 0.19 47.16 2.94
N SER A 478 1.08 46.36 3.56
CA SER A 478 0.93 45.98 4.98
C SER A 478 1.30 47.09 5.97
N THR A 479 2.05 48.11 5.51
CA THR A 479 2.47 49.24 6.36
C THR A 479 1.49 50.42 6.26
N SER A 480 0.70 50.49 5.19
CA SER A 480 -0.35 51.51 4.99
C SER A 480 -1.70 51.18 5.63
N GLY A 481 -1.77 50.15 6.47
CA GLY A 481 -2.97 49.74 7.22
C GLY A 481 -3.26 50.59 8.46
N THR A 482 -2.97 51.88 8.45
CA THR A 482 -3.54 52.82 9.42
C THR A 482 -4.80 53.44 8.83
N ASN A 483 -5.95 53.00 9.34
CA ASN A 483 -7.26 53.67 9.33
C ASN A 483 -7.36 54.96 8.50
N ASN A 484 -7.88 54.87 7.28
CA ASN A 484 -8.58 55.98 6.65
C ASN A 484 -10.06 55.60 6.51
N LEU A 485 -10.81 55.83 7.59
CA LEU A 485 -12.28 55.68 7.67
C LEU A 485 -13.06 56.82 6.99
N PHE A 486 -12.40 57.69 6.24
CA PHE A 486 -13.04 58.78 5.51
C PHE A 486 -12.46 58.90 4.10
N SER A 487 -13.16 58.30 3.13
CA SER A 487 -13.11 58.73 1.73
C SER A 487 -14.54 58.87 1.23
N PRO A 488 -14.94 60.02 0.67
CA PRO A 488 -16.30 60.23 0.19
C PRO A 488 -16.58 59.37 -1.06
N PRO A 489 -17.84 58.94 -1.27
CA PRO A 489 -18.18 58.06 -2.39
C PRO A 489 -18.03 58.79 -3.73
N ARG A 490 -17.47 58.07 -4.71
CA ARG A 490 -17.27 58.50 -6.10
C ARG A 490 -18.62 58.46 -6.85
N PRO A 491 -18.95 59.44 -7.71
CA PRO A 491 -20.25 59.46 -8.40
C PRO A 491 -20.29 58.41 -9.54
N PRO A 492 -21.47 57.81 -9.81
CA PRO A 492 -21.62 56.78 -10.84
C PRO A 492 -21.50 57.38 -12.26
N GLY A 493 -20.76 56.66 -13.10
CA GLY A 493 -20.39 57.05 -14.45
C GLY A 493 -21.58 57.17 -15.41
N ALA A 494 -21.47 58.18 -16.28
CA ALA A 494 -22.35 58.41 -17.42
C ALA A 494 -22.26 57.27 -18.44
N ALA A 495 -23.44 56.79 -18.85
CA ALA A 495 -23.62 55.88 -19.97
C ALA A 495 -23.15 56.56 -21.28
N LYS A 496 -22.31 55.87 -22.04
CA LYS A 496 -22.04 56.21 -23.45
C LYS A 496 -23.22 55.73 -24.30
N LYS A 497 -23.80 56.67 -25.04
CA LYS A 497 -24.49 56.41 -26.32
C LYS A 497 -23.48 55.99 -27.37
#